data_AF-A0A917N908-F1
#
_entry.id   AF-A0A917N908-F1
#
_cell.length_a   1.000
_cell.length_b   1.000
_cell.length_c   1.000
_cell.angle_alpha   90.00
_cell.angle_beta   90.00
_cell.angle_gamma   90.00
#
_symmetry.space_group_name_H-M   'P 1'
#
loop_
_entity.id
_entity.type
_entity.pdbx_description
1 polymer ?
#
loop_
_entity_poly.entity_id
_entity_poly.type
_entity_poly.pdbx_seq_one_letter_code
_entity_poly.pdbx_strand_id
1 'polypeptide(L)'
;MFAERALLWDNFSFAKSHTGEHMEDNKNKALAAALSQIERQFGKGSVMRMGDGTAVRDIEAISTGSLGLDIALGIGGLPKGRVVEIYGPESSGKTTLTLQVIAECQKNGGTAAFIDAEHALDPSYAEKLGVKVDELLISQPDTGEQALEITDMLVRSAAVDVVIVDSVAALTPKAEIEGDMGDAHVGLQARLMSQALRKLTANIKRANTLVIFINQIRMKIGVMFGNPETTTGGNALKFYASVRLDIRRTGAIKKGDEILGNETQVKVVKNKVAPPFKRAEFDILYNEGISRESEIINLATQLGFMEKSGAWYSYQNEKIGQGKENVRQYLKEHPEIAQTLEQQIRAELLTKKPVSAKNEQLDEFVEQMDD
;
A
#
# COMPACT_ATOMS: atom_id res chain seq x y z
N MET A 1 -63.97 31.94 -15.31
CA MET A 1 -62.70 32.06 -16.06
C MET A 1 -61.43 31.93 -15.20
N PHE A 2 -61.40 32.37 -13.93
CA PHE A 2 -60.22 32.15 -13.06
C PHE A 2 -60.20 30.78 -12.35
N ALA A 3 -61.36 30.21 -11.98
CA ALA A 3 -61.43 28.90 -11.33
C ALA A 3 -61.07 27.70 -12.25
N GLU A 4 -61.42 27.76 -13.54
CA GLU A 4 -61.06 26.70 -14.50
C GLU A 4 -59.55 26.67 -14.81
N ARG A 5 -58.86 27.82 -14.73
CA ARG A 5 -57.41 27.88 -14.93
C ARG A 5 -56.61 27.29 -13.77
N ALA A 6 -57.11 27.36 -12.53
CA ALA A 6 -56.48 26.72 -11.37
C ALA A 6 -56.59 25.19 -11.43
N LEU A 7 -57.78 24.66 -11.75
CA LEU A 7 -58.00 23.21 -11.93
C LEU A 7 -57.18 22.60 -13.08
N LEU A 8 -56.95 23.37 -14.15
CA LEU A 8 -56.10 22.95 -15.26
C LEU A 8 -54.62 22.93 -14.89
N TRP A 9 -54.15 23.81 -14.00
CA TRP A 9 -52.76 23.85 -13.56
C TRP A 9 -52.45 22.77 -12.52
N ASP A 10 -53.36 22.52 -11.57
CA ASP A 10 -53.24 21.43 -10.60
C ASP A 10 -53.24 20.05 -11.29
N ASN A 11 -54.13 19.83 -12.27
CA ASN A 11 -54.15 18.58 -13.04
C ASN A 11 -52.90 18.40 -13.92
N PHE A 12 -52.31 19.49 -14.44
CA PHE A 12 -51.09 19.41 -15.26
C PHE A 12 -49.83 19.17 -14.39
N SER A 13 -49.80 19.72 -13.17
CA SER A 13 -48.76 19.48 -12.18
C SER A 13 -48.84 18.05 -11.63
N PHE A 14 -50.05 17.58 -11.29
CA PHE A 14 -50.32 16.22 -10.83
C PHE A 14 -49.97 15.17 -11.90
N ALA A 15 -50.35 15.41 -13.17
CA ALA A 15 -49.99 14.52 -14.27
C ALA A 15 -48.48 14.47 -14.58
N LYS A 16 -47.75 15.58 -14.40
CA LYS A 16 -46.27 15.59 -14.53
C LYS A 16 -45.57 14.85 -13.39
N SER A 17 -46.08 14.93 -12.16
CA SER A 17 -45.53 14.21 -11.02
C SER A 17 -45.69 12.68 -11.17
N HIS A 18 -46.90 12.21 -11.50
CA HIS A 18 -47.19 10.79 -11.69
C HIS A 18 -46.50 10.17 -12.91
N THR A 19 -46.32 10.92 -14.00
CA THR A 19 -45.58 10.41 -15.19
C THR A 19 -44.08 10.36 -14.98
N GLY A 20 -43.52 11.26 -14.16
CA GLY A 20 -42.12 11.23 -13.71
C GLY A 20 -41.85 10.04 -12.80
N GLU A 21 -42.67 9.84 -11.77
CA GLU A 21 -42.58 8.70 -10.84
C GLU A 21 -42.73 7.36 -11.55
N HIS A 22 -43.70 7.22 -12.47
CA HIS A 22 -43.86 5.99 -13.25
C HIS A 22 -42.66 5.70 -14.18
N MET A 23 -42.00 6.72 -14.73
CA MET A 23 -40.80 6.54 -15.55
C MET A 23 -39.59 6.14 -14.71
N GLU A 24 -39.46 6.71 -13.52
CA GLU A 24 -38.39 6.41 -12.57
C GLU A 24 -38.52 4.99 -12.00
N ASP A 25 -39.75 4.57 -11.67
CA ASP A 25 -40.08 3.19 -11.29
C ASP A 25 -39.77 2.17 -12.39
N ASN A 26 -40.09 2.51 -13.65
CA ASN A 26 -39.77 1.63 -14.78
C ASN A 26 -38.25 1.52 -15.02
N LYS A 27 -37.51 2.62 -14.86
CA LYS A 27 -36.03 2.59 -14.91
C LYS A 27 -35.45 1.76 -13.78
N ASN A 28 -35.97 1.89 -12.56
CA ASN A 28 -35.52 1.14 -11.40
C ASN A 28 -35.81 -0.36 -11.54
N LYS A 29 -36.99 -0.74 -12.06
CA LYS A 29 -37.33 -2.14 -12.37
C LYS A 29 -36.44 -2.73 -13.48
N ALA A 30 -36.21 -1.99 -14.56
CA ALA A 30 -35.32 -2.42 -15.64
C ALA A 30 -33.88 -2.58 -15.14
N LEU A 31 -33.40 -1.65 -14.31
CA LEU A 31 -32.09 -1.73 -13.68
C LEU A 31 -31.99 -2.95 -12.75
N ALA A 32 -32.98 -3.20 -11.89
CA ALA A 32 -32.98 -4.36 -11.00
C ALA A 32 -32.98 -5.69 -11.78
N ALA A 33 -33.75 -5.78 -12.86
CA ALA A 33 -33.76 -6.95 -13.75
C ALA A 33 -32.39 -7.17 -14.42
N ALA A 34 -31.77 -6.09 -14.91
CA ALA A 34 -30.43 -6.15 -15.50
C ALA A 34 -29.36 -6.57 -14.47
N LEU A 35 -29.39 -6.00 -13.26
CA LEU A 35 -28.49 -6.39 -12.17
C LEU A 35 -28.65 -7.87 -11.79
N SER A 36 -29.89 -8.35 -11.65
CA SER A 36 -30.19 -9.75 -11.36
C SER A 36 -29.73 -10.69 -12.49
N GLN A 37 -29.91 -10.29 -13.75
CA GLN A 37 -29.41 -11.05 -14.90
C GLN A 37 -27.89 -11.14 -14.92
N ILE A 38 -27.19 -10.03 -14.64
CA ILE A 38 -25.73 -9.97 -14.55
C ILE A 38 -25.24 -10.86 -13.40
N GLU A 39 -25.90 -10.85 -12.25
CA GLU A 39 -25.54 -11.69 -11.10
C GLU A 39 -25.77 -13.18 -11.38
N ARG A 40 -26.86 -13.54 -12.09
CA ARG A 40 -27.16 -14.92 -12.48
C ARG A 40 -26.18 -15.46 -13.53
N GLN A 41 -25.73 -14.63 -14.46
CA GLN A 41 -24.81 -15.04 -15.53
C GLN A 41 -23.35 -15.08 -15.07
N PHE A 42 -22.93 -14.14 -14.22
CA PHE A 42 -21.52 -13.92 -13.88
C PHE A 42 -21.19 -14.18 -12.40
N GLY A 43 -22.19 -14.57 -11.59
CA GLY A 43 -22.04 -14.92 -10.17
C GLY A 43 -22.34 -13.76 -9.21
N LYS A 44 -22.54 -14.11 -7.93
CA LYS A 44 -22.78 -13.14 -6.86
C LYS A 44 -21.63 -12.12 -6.76
N GLY A 45 -21.98 -10.84 -6.68
CA GLY A 45 -21.01 -9.74 -6.59
C GLY A 45 -20.37 -9.32 -7.92
N SER A 46 -20.84 -9.82 -9.06
CA SER A 46 -20.38 -9.36 -10.39
C SER A 46 -20.74 -7.91 -10.69
N VAL A 47 -21.82 -7.41 -10.08
CA VAL A 47 -22.24 -6.00 -10.11
C VAL A 47 -22.85 -5.63 -8.77
N MET A 48 -22.42 -4.50 -8.20
CA MET A 48 -22.88 -4.03 -6.88
C MET A 48 -22.97 -2.50 -6.90
N ARG A 49 -23.87 -1.92 -6.09
CA ARG A 49 -23.84 -0.49 -5.84
C ARG A 49 -22.64 -0.17 -4.96
N MET A 50 -21.91 0.89 -5.29
CA MET A 50 -20.69 1.27 -4.57
C MET A 50 -20.94 1.59 -3.09
N GLY A 51 -22.16 1.99 -2.72
CA GLY A 51 -22.57 2.29 -1.34
C GLY A 51 -23.10 1.11 -0.53
N ASP A 52 -23.49 0.01 -1.17
CA ASP A 52 -24.16 -1.14 -0.52
C ASP A 52 -23.18 -2.21 -0.04
N GLY A 53 -21.89 -2.07 -0.38
CA GLY A 53 -20.83 -2.98 0.01
C GLY A 53 -20.05 -2.49 1.23
N THR A 54 -19.97 -3.33 2.27
CA THR A 54 -18.90 -3.27 3.28
C THR A 54 -17.50 -3.39 2.64
N ALA A 55 -17.41 -4.04 1.47
CA ALA A 55 -16.17 -4.33 0.75
C ALA A 55 -15.38 -3.11 0.24
N VAL A 56 -15.98 -1.91 0.18
CA VAL A 56 -15.28 -0.67 -0.24
C VAL A 56 -14.73 0.11 0.96
N ARG A 57 -15.26 -0.11 2.16
CA ARG A 57 -15.01 0.80 3.30
C ARG A 57 -13.77 0.44 4.12
N ASP A 58 -13.35 -0.83 4.15
CA ASP A 58 -12.17 -1.26 4.92
C ASP A 58 -11.19 -2.03 4.02
N ILE A 59 -10.28 -1.31 3.37
CA ILE A 59 -9.14 -1.95 2.68
C ILE A 59 -8.20 -2.46 3.76
N GLU A 60 -8.19 -3.77 3.97
CA GLU A 60 -7.24 -4.43 4.87
C GLU A 60 -5.80 -4.14 4.45
N ALA A 61 -4.94 -3.87 5.43
CA ALA A 61 -3.55 -3.50 5.21
C ALA A 61 -2.60 -4.33 6.08
N ILE A 62 -1.42 -4.62 5.56
CA ILE A 62 -0.31 -5.23 6.29
C ILE A 62 0.69 -4.13 6.61
N SER A 63 1.09 -4.00 7.88
CA SER A 63 2.09 -3.01 8.30
C SER A 63 3.40 -3.19 7.53
N THR A 64 4.07 -2.07 7.26
CA THR A 64 5.39 -2.05 6.64
C THR A 64 6.54 -2.33 7.61
N GLY A 65 6.25 -2.44 8.91
CA GLY A 65 7.27 -2.41 9.96
C GLY A 65 7.80 -0.99 10.25
N SER A 66 7.46 0.00 9.42
CA SER A 66 7.75 1.42 9.64
C SER A 66 6.49 2.18 10.01
N LEU A 67 6.47 2.79 11.19
CA LEU A 67 5.33 3.58 11.66
C LEU A 67 5.09 4.80 10.77
N GLY A 68 6.16 5.50 10.40
CA GLY A 68 6.10 6.67 9.53
C GLY A 68 5.58 6.32 8.13
N LEU A 69 5.98 5.16 7.59
CA LEU A 69 5.53 4.71 6.28
C LEU A 69 4.07 4.25 6.32
N ASP A 70 3.63 3.55 7.36
CA ASP A 70 2.21 3.19 7.56
C ASP A 70 1.31 4.44 7.60
N ILE A 71 1.77 5.52 8.26
CA ILE A 71 1.10 6.82 8.29
C ILE A 71 1.12 7.49 6.91
N ALA A 72 2.26 7.46 6.21
CA ALA A 72 2.39 8.02 4.87
C ALA A 72 1.49 7.29 3.85
N LEU A 73 1.24 6.00 4.05
CA LEU A 73 0.31 5.20 3.24
C LEU A 73 -1.16 5.52 3.51
N GLY A 74 -1.47 6.08 4.70
CA GLY A 74 -2.79 6.62 5.07
C GLY A 74 -3.83 5.58 5.49
N ILE A 75 -3.60 4.31 5.18
CA ILE A 75 -4.45 3.18 5.61
C ILE A 75 -3.76 2.31 6.67
N GLY A 76 -2.61 2.74 7.19
CA GLY A 76 -1.87 2.00 8.22
C GLY A 76 -1.01 0.85 7.70
N GLY A 77 -0.75 0.76 6.38
CA GLY A 77 0.09 -0.27 5.79
C GLY A 77 -0.11 -0.44 4.28
N LEU A 78 0.40 -1.54 3.74
CA LEU A 78 0.26 -1.92 2.33
C LEU A 78 -1.07 -2.66 2.09
N PRO A 79 -1.85 -2.29 1.06
CA PRO A 79 -3.19 -2.83 0.86
C PRO A 79 -3.19 -4.28 0.38
N LYS A 80 -3.89 -5.16 1.10
CA LYS A 80 -4.12 -6.55 0.69
C LYS A 80 -4.99 -6.63 -0.57
N GLY A 81 -4.81 -7.74 -1.30
CA GLY A 81 -5.46 -7.95 -2.59
C GLY A 81 -5.04 -6.97 -3.67
N ARG A 82 -3.83 -6.38 -3.57
CA ARG A 82 -3.28 -5.42 -4.53
C ARG A 82 -1.82 -5.74 -4.87
N VAL A 83 -1.38 -5.16 -6.00
CA VAL A 83 0.02 -5.12 -6.41
C VAL A 83 0.69 -3.86 -5.83
N VAL A 84 1.89 -4.03 -5.28
CA VAL A 84 2.77 -2.95 -4.82
C VAL A 84 4.12 -3.06 -5.54
N GLU A 85 4.71 -1.93 -5.91
CA GLU A 85 6.09 -1.89 -6.42
C GLU A 85 6.96 -1.10 -5.44
N ILE A 86 8.09 -1.68 -5.03
CA ILE A 86 9.12 -1.02 -4.23
C ILE A 86 10.37 -0.94 -5.08
N TYR A 87 10.81 0.27 -5.41
CA TYR A 87 11.97 0.48 -6.25
C TYR A 87 12.91 1.52 -5.66
N GLY A 88 14.17 1.45 -6.06
CA GLY A 88 15.21 2.30 -5.50
C GLY A 88 16.61 1.88 -5.96
N PRO A 89 17.64 2.67 -5.60
CA PRO A 89 19.03 2.30 -5.82
C PRO A 89 19.41 0.97 -5.17
N GLU A 90 20.57 0.44 -5.52
CA GLU A 90 21.20 -0.65 -4.77
C GLU A 90 21.43 -0.23 -3.32
N SER A 91 21.36 -1.19 -2.40
CA SER A 91 21.59 -0.97 -0.96
C SER A 91 20.71 0.12 -0.32
N SER A 92 19.56 0.44 -0.93
CA SER A 92 18.62 1.42 -0.37
C SER A 92 17.69 0.84 0.70
N GLY A 93 17.70 -0.48 0.91
CA GLY A 93 16.85 -1.17 1.90
C GLY A 93 15.57 -1.79 1.33
N LYS A 94 15.46 -1.99 0.01
CA LYS A 94 14.29 -2.62 -0.64
C LYS A 94 13.94 -3.98 -0.02
N THR A 95 14.89 -4.90 -0.01
CA THR A 95 14.72 -6.25 0.54
C THR A 95 14.55 -6.23 2.05
N THR A 96 15.23 -5.33 2.77
CA THR A 96 15.01 -5.13 4.21
C THR A 96 13.57 -4.72 4.50
N LEU A 97 13.01 -3.77 3.74
CA LEU A 97 11.62 -3.32 3.90
C LEU A 97 10.61 -4.45 3.60
N THR A 98 10.86 -5.29 2.59
CA THR A 98 9.96 -6.41 2.31
C THR A 98 10.05 -7.53 3.34
N LEU A 99 11.23 -7.79 3.90
CA LEU A 99 11.38 -8.73 5.01
C LEU A 99 10.66 -8.24 6.28
N GLN A 100 10.65 -6.93 6.54
CA GLN A 100 9.87 -6.34 7.64
C GLN A 100 8.36 -6.48 7.41
N VAL A 101 7.88 -6.30 6.18
CA VAL A 101 6.48 -6.59 5.82
C VAL A 101 6.14 -8.07 6.06
N ILE A 102 7.05 -9.00 5.71
CA ILE A 102 6.88 -10.44 5.97
C ILE A 102 6.80 -10.70 7.47
N ALA A 103 7.71 -10.13 8.26
CA ALA A 103 7.73 -10.30 9.71
C ALA A 103 6.41 -9.81 10.35
N GLU A 104 5.90 -8.64 9.94
CA GLU A 104 4.61 -8.13 10.42
C GLU A 104 3.42 -8.99 9.94
N CYS A 105 3.49 -9.58 8.73
CA CYS A 105 2.50 -10.53 8.26
C CYS A 105 2.47 -11.80 9.13
N GLN A 106 3.62 -12.43 9.35
CA GLN A 106 3.76 -13.66 10.14
C GLN A 106 3.44 -13.44 11.63
N LYS A 107 3.77 -12.27 12.17
CA LYS A 107 3.41 -11.87 13.54
C LYS A 107 1.90 -11.83 13.75
N ASN A 108 1.15 -11.48 12.72
CA ASN A 108 -0.31 -11.49 12.72
C ASN A 108 -0.90 -12.85 12.29
N GLY A 109 -0.09 -13.91 12.22
CA GLY A 109 -0.50 -15.27 11.86
C GLY A 109 -0.73 -15.49 10.36
N GLY A 110 -0.31 -14.55 9.51
CA GLY A 110 -0.42 -14.66 8.06
C GLY A 110 0.71 -15.51 7.45
N THR A 111 0.47 -16.01 6.23
CA THR A 111 1.44 -16.81 5.49
C THR A 111 2.14 -15.97 4.43
N ALA A 112 3.47 -16.07 4.34
CA ALA A 112 4.28 -15.32 3.40
C ALA A 112 5.04 -16.24 2.43
N ALA A 113 5.27 -15.74 1.21
CA ALA A 113 6.14 -16.36 0.22
C ALA A 113 7.12 -15.37 -0.38
N PHE A 114 8.30 -15.86 -0.75
CA PHE A 114 9.38 -15.09 -1.34
C PHE A 114 9.87 -15.78 -2.62
N ILE A 115 9.76 -15.08 -3.74
CA ILE A 115 10.29 -15.49 -5.04
C ILE A 115 11.63 -14.78 -5.23
N ASP A 116 12.71 -15.49 -4.92
CA ASP A 116 14.09 -15.01 -4.97
C ASP A 116 14.70 -15.30 -6.34
N ALA A 117 14.41 -14.42 -7.30
CA ALA A 117 14.99 -14.43 -8.64
C ALA A 117 16.41 -13.84 -8.67
N GLU A 118 16.81 -13.06 -7.67
CA GLU A 118 18.19 -12.56 -7.53
C GLU A 118 19.15 -13.59 -6.89
N HIS A 119 18.62 -14.68 -6.32
CA HIS A 119 19.39 -15.69 -5.58
C HIS A 119 20.24 -15.10 -4.46
N ALA A 120 19.74 -14.06 -3.79
CA ALA A 120 20.49 -13.21 -2.87
C ALA A 120 19.89 -13.13 -1.46
N LEU A 121 18.81 -13.87 -1.19
CA LEU A 121 18.19 -13.87 0.13
C LEU A 121 19.07 -14.60 1.15
N ASP A 122 19.44 -13.91 2.24
CA ASP A 122 20.14 -14.48 3.38
C ASP A 122 19.14 -14.85 4.49
N PRO A 123 18.93 -16.16 4.78
CA PRO A 123 18.02 -16.60 5.83
C PRO A 123 18.41 -16.09 7.23
N SER A 124 19.71 -15.99 7.53
CA SER A 124 20.20 -15.53 8.83
C SER A 124 19.92 -14.05 9.06
N TYR A 125 19.99 -13.25 7.99
CA TYR A 125 19.59 -11.86 8.03
C TYR A 125 18.07 -11.73 8.18
N ALA A 126 17.28 -12.51 7.43
CA ALA A 126 15.82 -12.51 7.54
C ALA A 126 15.34 -12.84 8.97
N GLU A 127 15.94 -13.85 9.61
CA GLU A 127 15.63 -14.24 10.99
C GLU A 127 15.87 -13.09 11.98
N LYS A 128 17.01 -12.39 11.85
CA LYS A 128 17.32 -11.20 12.66
C LYS A 128 16.32 -10.06 12.47
N LEU A 129 15.68 -9.97 11.31
CA LEU A 129 14.61 -9.01 11.03
C LEU A 129 13.24 -9.45 11.57
N GLY A 130 13.16 -10.59 12.26
CA GLY A 130 11.92 -11.10 12.86
C GLY A 130 11.10 -12.00 11.92
N VAL A 131 11.67 -12.40 10.78
CA VAL A 131 11.03 -13.37 9.88
C VAL A 131 11.13 -14.77 10.49
N LYS A 132 10.02 -15.48 10.56
CA LYS A 132 10.00 -16.90 10.89
C LYS A 132 10.41 -17.70 9.65
N VAL A 133 11.71 -17.96 9.54
CA VAL A 133 12.31 -18.58 8.34
C VAL A 133 11.72 -19.97 8.07
N ASP A 134 11.48 -20.77 9.11
CA ASP A 134 10.90 -22.12 8.98
C ASP A 134 9.47 -22.13 8.39
N GLU A 135 8.75 -21.01 8.51
CA GLU A 135 7.38 -20.84 8.00
C GLU A 135 7.36 -20.09 6.65
N LEU A 136 8.49 -19.54 6.18
CA LEU A 136 8.56 -18.75 4.96
C LEU A 136 8.66 -19.66 3.73
N LEU A 137 7.70 -19.56 2.81
CA LEU A 137 7.78 -20.25 1.52
C LEU A 137 8.81 -19.55 0.62
N ILE A 138 9.83 -20.27 0.16
CA ILE A 138 10.86 -19.72 -0.74
C ILE A 138 10.83 -20.46 -2.08
N SER A 139 10.96 -19.70 -3.17
CA SER A 139 11.18 -20.24 -4.50
C SER A 139 12.33 -19.51 -5.17
N GLN A 140 13.24 -20.28 -5.77
CA GLN A 140 14.36 -19.79 -6.57
C GLN A 140 14.16 -20.24 -8.03
N PRO A 141 13.42 -19.46 -8.84
CA PRO A 141 13.07 -19.85 -10.20
C PRO A 141 14.24 -19.65 -11.17
N ASP A 142 14.32 -20.50 -12.19
CA ASP A 142 15.29 -20.42 -13.28
C ASP A 142 14.91 -19.37 -14.33
N THR A 143 13.62 -19.06 -14.49
CA THR A 143 13.12 -18.15 -15.53
C THR A 143 12.05 -17.18 -15.03
N GLY A 144 11.92 -16.04 -15.69
CA GLY A 144 10.89 -15.04 -15.40
C GLY A 144 9.46 -15.58 -15.57
N GLU A 145 9.22 -16.42 -16.57
CA GLU A 145 7.95 -17.12 -16.75
C GLU A 145 7.64 -18.00 -15.53
N GLN A 146 8.57 -18.87 -15.12
CA GLN A 146 8.37 -19.77 -13.99
C GLN A 146 8.12 -19.00 -12.69
N ALA A 147 8.86 -17.92 -12.44
CA ALA A 147 8.66 -17.06 -11.27
C ALA A 147 7.23 -16.52 -11.17
N LEU A 148 6.69 -16.02 -12.29
CA LEU A 148 5.32 -15.48 -12.38
C LEU A 148 4.26 -16.61 -12.36
N GLU A 149 4.61 -17.75 -12.95
CA GLU A 149 4.04 -19.10 -12.83
C GLU A 149 3.64 -19.42 -11.38
N ILE A 150 4.69 -19.54 -10.57
CA ILE A 150 4.66 -19.88 -9.15
C ILE A 150 3.90 -18.81 -8.36
N THR A 151 4.15 -17.53 -8.64
CA THR A 151 3.42 -16.42 -8.01
C THR A 151 1.90 -16.57 -8.21
N ASP A 152 1.46 -16.86 -9.43
CA ASP A 152 0.03 -17.01 -9.76
C ASP A 152 -0.58 -18.26 -9.11
N MET A 153 0.19 -19.36 -9.00
CA MET A 153 -0.23 -20.57 -8.29
C MET A 153 -0.40 -20.31 -6.78
N LEU A 154 0.56 -19.65 -6.14
CA LEU A 154 0.51 -19.29 -4.73
C LEU A 154 -0.69 -18.39 -4.44
N VAL A 155 -0.90 -17.34 -5.25
CA VAL A 155 -2.05 -16.45 -5.11
C VAL A 155 -3.37 -17.21 -5.29
N ARG A 156 -3.50 -18.08 -6.31
CA ARG A 156 -4.72 -18.86 -6.53
C ARG A 156 -5.06 -19.84 -5.41
N SER A 157 -4.07 -20.29 -4.64
CA SER A 157 -4.31 -21.16 -3.49
C SER A 157 -5.15 -20.49 -2.41
N ALA A 158 -5.16 -19.15 -2.37
CA ALA A 158 -5.75 -18.32 -1.31
C ALA A 158 -5.23 -18.67 0.10
N ALA A 159 -4.08 -19.34 0.19
CA ALA A 159 -3.42 -19.71 1.43
C ALA A 159 -2.25 -18.78 1.80
N VAL A 160 -1.92 -17.81 0.94
CA VAL A 160 -0.80 -16.88 1.14
C VAL A 160 -1.31 -15.45 1.22
N ASP A 161 -0.93 -14.73 2.27
CA ASP A 161 -1.30 -13.34 2.53
C ASP A 161 -0.34 -12.35 1.86
N VAL A 162 0.95 -12.70 1.75
CA VAL A 162 1.99 -11.87 1.12
C VAL A 162 2.86 -12.70 0.17
N VAL A 163 3.09 -12.18 -1.04
CA VAL A 163 4.09 -12.72 -1.97
C VAL A 163 5.05 -11.61 -2.37
N ILE A 164 6.34 -11.81 -2.13
CA ILE A 164 7.42 -10.92 -2.58
C ILE A 164 8.06 -11.50 -3.83
N VAL A 165 8.33 -10.66 -4.84
CA VAL A 165 9.11 -11.01 -6.03
C VAL A 165 10.36 -10.14 -6.07
N ASP A 166 11.51 -10.74 -5.79
CA ASP A 166 12.82 -10.07 -5.74
C ASP A 166 13.75 -10.64 -6.83
N SER A 167 13.96 -9.98 -7.96
CA SER A 167 13.37 -8.71 -8.39
C SER A 167 12.88 -8.76 -9.83
N VAL A 168 12.09 -7.77 -10.23
CA VAL A 168 11.61 -7.65 -11.63
C VAL A 168 12.77 -7.62 -12.62
N ALA A 169 13.90 -7.05 -12.25
CA ALA A 169 15.07 -6.97 -13.12
C ALA A 169 15.64 -8.36 -13.44
N ALA A 170 15.51 -9.31 -12.50
CA ALA A 170 15.97 -10.69 -12.62
C ALA A 170 14.91 -11.65 -13.23
N LEU A 171 13.72 -11.16 -13.59
CA LEU A 171 12.72 -11.94 -14.30
C LEU A 171 13.11 -12.08 -15.78
N THR A 172 14.20 -12.79 -16.04
CA THR A 172 14.76 -12.98 -17.38
C THR A 172 13.92 -14.01 -18.14
N PRO A 173 13.35 -13.67 -19.30
CA PRO A 173 12.56 -14.61 -20.09
C PRO A 173 13.38 -15.83 -20.51
N LYS A 174 12.74 -17.00 -20.59
CA LYS A 174 13.40 -18.25 -20.99
C LYS A 174 14.19 -18.13 -22.29
N ALA A 175 13.63 -17.47 -23.31
CA ALA A 175 14.30 -17.30 -24.60
C ALA A 175 15.55 -16.42 -24.54
N GLU A 176 15.69 -15.56 -23.53
CA GLU A 176 16.89 -14.74 -23.32
C GLU A 176 17.97 -15.53 -22.55
N ILE A 177 17.58 -16.48 -21.70
CA ILE A 177 18.51 -17.38 -21.00
C ILE A 177 19.07 -18.45 -21.94
N GLU A 178 18.24 -18.98 -22.85
CA GLU A 178 18.65 -19.99 -23.83
C GLU A 178 19.37 -19.39 -25.05
N GLY A 179 19.29 -18.07 -25.24
CA GLY A 179 19.94 -17.34 -26.33
C GLY A 179 21.43 -17.08 -26.07
N ASP A 180 22.15 -16.68 -27.12
CA ASP A 180 23.56 -16.33 -27.00
C ASP A 180 23.75 -14.91 -26.46
N MET A 181 24.86 -14.67 -25.76
CA MET A 181 25.20 -13.32 -25.29
C MET A 181 25.36 -12.35 -26.48
N GLY A 182 24.48 -11.36 -26.55
CA GLY A 182 24.45 -10.38 -27.64
C GLY A 182 23.23 -10.50 -28.55
N ASP A 183 22.42 -11.55 -28.39
CA ASP A 183 21.15 -11.69 -29.09
C ASP A 183 20.15 -10.58 -28.71
N ALA A 184 19.47 -10.06 -29.73
CA ALA A 184 18.56 -8.93 -29.56
C ALA A 184 17.15 -9.39 -29.14
N HIS A 185 16.89 -9.44 -27.84
CA HIS A 185 15.57 -9.75 -27.29
C HIS A 185 14.79 -8.48 -26.90
N VAL A 186 14.45 -7.64 -27.88
CA VAL A 186 13.85 -6.32 -27.62
C VAL A 186 12.47 -6.45 -26.96
N GLY A 187 12.37 -6.00 -25.71
CA GLY A 187 11.10 -5.81 -25.00
C GLY A 187 10.40 -7.10 -24.55
N LEU A 188 11.10 -8.24 -24.55
CA LEU A 188 10.53 -9.53 -24.18
C LEU A 188 10.04 -9.54 -22.72
N GLN A 189 10.87 -9.06 -21.79
CA GLN A 189 10.52 -8.92 -20.37
C GLN A 189 9.29 -8.01 -20.16
N ALA A 190 9.19 -6.90 -20.90
CA ALA A 190 8.04 -5.98 -20.79
C ALA A 190 6.72 -6.63 -21.24
N ARG A 191 6.78 -7.49 -22.27
CA ARG A 191 5.62 -8.26 -22.76
C ARG A 191 5.23 -9.34 -21.74
N LEU A 192 6.19 -10.06 -21.20
CA LEU A 192 6.00 -11.05 -20.14
C LEU A 192 5.28 -10.42 -18.94
N MET A 193 5.81 -9.31 -18.41
CA MET A 193 5.20 -8.58 -17.29
C MET A 193 3.77 -8.12 -17.60
N SER A 194 3.53 -7.61 -18.82
CA SER A 194 2.20 -7.16 -19.23
C SER A 194 1.19 -8.30 -19.27
N GLN A 195 1.59 -9.48 -19.74
CA GLN A 195 0.74 -10.67 -19.80
C GLN A 195 0.49 -11.25 -18.42
N ALA A 196 1.53 -11.37 -17.60
CA ALA A 196 1.44 -11.92 -16.25
C ALA A 196 0.57 -11.05 -15.35
N LEU A 197 0.82 -9.73 -15.29
CA LEU A 197 0.03 -8.82 -14.45
C LEU A 197 -1.45 -8.78 -14.84
N ARG A 198 -1.77 -8.94 -16.13
CA ARG A 198 -3.16 -9.03 -16.61
C ARG A 198 -3.89 -10.25 -16.04
N LYS A 199 -3.20 -11.38 -15.89
CA LYS A 199 -3.75 -12.60 -15.28
C LYS A 199 -3.78 -12.50 -13.75
N LEU A 200 -2.65 -12.10 -13.16
CA LEU A 200 -2.43 -12.04 -11.71
C LEU A 200 -3.41 -11.11 -11.00
N THR A 201 -3.66 -9.91 -11.53
CA THR A 201 -4.41 -8.86 -10.79
C THR A 201 -5.80 -9.32 -10.33
N ALA A 202 -6.51 -10.08 -11.16
CA ALA A 202 -7.82 -10.61 -10.80
C ALA A 202 -7.74 -11.66 -9.68
N ASN A 203 -6.74 -12.56 -9.75
CA ASN A 203 -6.51 -13.59 -8.74
C ASN A 203 -6.06 -12.97 -7.42
N ILE A 204 -5.15 -12.00 -7.47
CA ILE A 204 -4.66 -11.22 -6.32
C ILE A 204 -5.84 -10.61 -5.54
N LYS A 205 -6.76 -9.95 -6.24
CA LYS A 205 -7.92 -9.34 -5.58
C LYS A 205 -8.87 -10.38 -4.99
N ARG A 206 -9.09 -11.51 -5.67
CA ARG A 206 -9.99 -12.59 -5.21
C ARG A 206 -9.43 -13.31 -3.98
N ALA A 207 -8.13 -13.57 -3.95
CA ALA A 207 -7.44 -14.23 -2.84
C ALA A 207 -7.12 -13.30 -1.67
N ASN A 208 -7.29 -11.98 -1.86
CA ASN A 208 -6.88 -10.94 -0.91
C ASN A 208 -5.38 -11.00 -0.55
N THR A 209 -4.54 -11.54 -1.43
CA THR A 209 -3.08 -11.60 -1.26
C THR A 209 -2.45 -10.26 -1.64
N LEU A 210 -1.52 -9.76 -0.83
CA LEU A 210 -0.64 -8.64 -1.20
C LEU A 210 0.53 -9.18 -2.03
N VAL A 211 0.76 -8.63 -3.22
CA VAL A 211 1.92 -8.99 -4.05
C VAL A 211 2.83 -7.79 -4.20
N ILE A 212 4.08 -7.93 -3.75
CA ILE A 212 5.09 -6.88 -3.79
C ILE A 212 6.16 -7.26 -4.81
N PHE A 213 6.39 -6.37 -5.79
CA PHE A 213 7.50 -6.46 -6.71
C PHE A 213 8.62 -5.53 -6.26
N ILE A 214 9.81 -6.09 -6.05
CA ILE A 214 11.03 -5.30 -5.89
C ILE A 214 11.57 -4.98 -7.28
N ASN A 215 12.01 -3.74 -7.47
CA ASN A 215 12.53 -3.29 -8.76
C ASN A 215 13.76 -2.40 -8.59
N GLN A 216 14.58 -2.39 -9.63
CA GLN A 216 15.78 -1.59 -9.69
C GLN A 216 15.55 -0.33 -10.53
N ILE A 217 16.32 0.72 -10.25
CA ILE A 217 16.37 1.91 -11.08
C ILE A 217 17.32 1.64 -12.27
N ARG A 218 16.92 2.12 -13.45
CA ARG A 218 17.72 2.24 -14.66
C ARG A 218 17.58 3.66 -15.21
N MET A 219 18.55 4.10 -16.00
CA MET A 219 18.48 5.39 -16.69
C MET A 219 17.99 5.20 -18.13
N LYS A 220 17.01 6.00 -18.55
CA LYS A 220 16.59 6.06 -19.95
C LYS A 220 17.55 6.94 -20.74
N ILE A 221 18.29 6.33 -21.66
CA ILE A 221 19.22 7.03 -22.56
C ILE A 221 18.43 8.00 -23.45
N GLY A 222 18.97 9.20 -23.66
CA GLY A 222 18.40 10.20 -24.59
C GLY A 222 17.36 11.15 -23.98
N VAL A 223 17.14 11.14 -22.67
CA VAL A 223 16.28 12.12 -21.98
C VAL A 223 17.12 13.37 -21.66
N MET A 224 16.87 14.47 -22.36
CA MET A 224 17.56 15.76 -22.14
C MET A 224 16.86 16.68 -21.13
N PHE A 225 15.59 16.39 -20.78
CA PHE A 225 14.80 17.20 -19.84
C PHE A 225 13.92 16.30 -18.95
N GLY A 226 13.84 16.60 -17.66
CA GLY A 226 13.08 15.82 -16.66
C GLY A 226 13.91 14.75 -15.94
N ASN A 227 13.24 13.83 -15.25
CA ASN A 227 13.90 12.73 -14.53
C ASN A 227 14.18 11.56 -15.51
N PRO A 228 15.46 11.16 -15.73
CA PRO A 228 15.81 10.05 -16.60
C PRO A 228 15.60 8.67 -15.96
N GLU A 229 15.29 8.59 -14.67
CA GLU A 229 15.09 7.32 -13.97
C GLU A 229 13.83 6.58 -14.43
N THR A 230 13.97 5.28 -14.67
CA THR A 230 12.88 4.35 -14.94
C THR A 230 13.10 3.04 -14.18
N THR A 231 12.07 2.21 -14.10
CA THR A 231 12.14 0.86 -13.54
C THR A 231 12.14 -0.19 -14.66
N THR A 232 12.62 -1.40 -14.36
CA THR A 232 12.67 -2.53 -15.32
C THR A 232 11.30 -3.19 -15.50
N GLY A 233 11.14 -4.07 -16.50
CA GLY A 233 9.86 -4.75 -16.79
C GLY A 233 8.83 -3.91 -17.55
N GLY A 234 9.23 -2.79 -18.15
CA GLY A 234 8.36 -1.91 -18.92
C GLY A 234 7.38 -1.08 -18.08
N ASN A 235 6.27 -0.65 -18.67
CA ASN A 235 5.31 0.24 -18.00
C ASN A 235 4.17 -0.48 -17.28
N ALA A 236 3.95 -1.78 -17.53
CA ALA A 236 2.79 -2.50 -17.03
C ALA A 236 2.69 -2.43 -15.51
N LEU A 237 3.77 -2.75 -14.79
CA LEU A 237 3.80 -2.71 -13.33
C LEU A 237 3.42 -1.33 -12.78
N LYS A 238 3.89 -0.25 -13.42
CA LYS A 238 3.55 1.13 -13.03
C LYS A 238 2.04 1.39 -13.06
N PHE A 239 1.29 0.77 -13.98
CA PHE A 239 -0.17 0.93 -14.08
C PHE A 239 -0.93 0.03 -13.11
N TYR A 240 -0.53 -1.25 -13.02
CA TYR A 240 -1.18 -2.26 -12.17
C TYR A 240 -0.94 -2.02 -10.67
N ALA A 241 0.25 -1.54 -10.29
CA ALA A 241 0.56 -1.22 -8.90
C ALA A 241 -0.45 -0.22 -8.32
N SER A 242 -1.03 -0.56 -7.16
CA SER A 242 -1.88 0.34 -6.38
C SER A 242 -1.03 1.31 -5.54
N VAL A 243 0.10 0.84 -5.05
CA VAL A 243 1.10 1.64 -4.34
C VAL A 243 2.44 1.48 -5.04
N ARG A 244 3.17 2.57 -5.19
CA ARG A 244 4.57 2.56 -5.66
C ARG A 244 5.42 3.35 -4.67
N LEU A 245 6.49 2.74 -4.19
CA LEU A 245 7.41 3.28 -3.21
C LEU A 245 8.79 3.51 -3.84
N ASP A 246 9.30 4.73 -3.73
CA ASP A 246 10.68 5.10 -4.08
C ASP A 246 11.48 5.17 -2.79
N ILE A 247 12.32 4.16 -2.54
CA ILE A 247 13.13 4.03 -1.33
C ILE A 247 14.60 4.40 -1.63
N ARG A 248 15.15 5.30 -0.82
CA ARG A 248 16.52 5.82 -0.98
C ARG A 248 17.22 5.89 0.36
N ARG A 249 18.51 5.53 0.35
CA ARG A 249 19.44 5.87 1.42
C ARG A 249 19.77 7.36 1.33
N THR A 250 19.57 8.10 2.41
CA THR A 250 19.87 9.53 2.50
C THR A 250 21.15 9.82 3.29
N GLY A 251 21.53 8.93 4.20
CA GLY A 251 22.66 9.12 5.10
C GLY A 251 23.19 7.84 5.72
N ALA A 252 24.09 7.99 6.67
CA ALA A 252 24.67 6.91 7.45
C ALA A 252 24.53 7.22 8.94
N ILE A 253 24.10 6.23 9.71
CA ILE A 253 23.98 6.33 11.17
C ILE A 253 25.32 5.92 11.77
N LYS A 254 25.94 6.80 12.56
CA LYS A 254 27.29 6.59 13.09
C LYS A 254 27.33 6.65 14.61
N LYS A 255 28.21 5.84 15.20
CA LYS A 255 28.61 5.93 16.61
C LYS A 255 30.14 5.96 16.67
N GLY A 256 30.69 7.17 16.82
CA GLY A 256 32.12 7.39 16.59
C GLY A 256 32.47 7.14 15.12
N ASP A 257 33.42 6.24 14.86
CA ASP A 257 33.86 5.86 13.52
C ASP A 257 33.06 4.68 12.90
N GLU A 258 32.23 4.00 13.70
CA GLU A 258 31.46 2.84 13.27
C GLU A 258 30.14 3.27 12.60
N ILE A 259 29.82 2.62 11.46
CA ILE A 259 28.53 2.81 10.77
C ILE A 259 27.56 1.72 11.25
N LEU A 260 26.55 2.13 12.00
CA LEU A 260 25.55 1.24 12.59
C LEU A 260 24.37 0.96 11.64
N GLY A 261 24.17 1.80 10.62
CA GLY A 261 23.05 1.66 9.71
C GLY A 261 22.91 2.81 8.72
N ASN A 262 21.74 2.88 8.10
CA ASN A 262 21.41 3.83 7.04
C ASN A 262 20.19 4.67 7.43
N GLU A 263 20.31 5.97 7.27
CA GLU A 263 19.14 6.84 7.21
C GLU A 263 18.46 6.62 5.86
N THR A 264 17.16 6.36 5.89
CA THR A 264 16.38 5.94 4.74
C THR A 264 15.15 6.82 4.58
N GLN A 265 14.86 7.22 3.36
CA GLN A 265 13.65 7.94 2.99
C GLN A 265 12.85 7.11 1.99
N VAL A 266 11.55 7.00 2.23
CA VAL A 266 10.60 6.37 1.31
C VAL A 266 9.56 7.40 0.86
N LYS A 267 9.41 7.56 -0.45
CA LYS A 267 8.38 8.41 -1.06
C LYS A 267 7.28 7.55 -1.66
N VAL A 268 6.03 7.83 -1.29
CA VAL A 268 4.85 7.19 -1.89
C VAL A 268 4.55 7.85 -3.23
N VAL A 269 5.20 7.41 -4.31
CA VAL A 269 5.07 8.05 -5.64
C VAL A 269 3.76 7.71 -6.35
N LYS A 270 3.06 6.66 -5.91
CA LYS A 270 1.70 6.34 -6.35
C LYS A 270 0.93 5.75 -5.18
N ASN A 271 -0.33 6.15 -5.03
CA ASN A 271 -1.24 5.60 -4.03
C ASN A 271 -2.67 5.65 -4.59
N LYS A 272 -3.31 4.48 -4.72
CA LYS A 272 -4.72 4.34 -5.15
C LYS A 272 -5.69 4.14 -3.98
N VAL A 273 -5.20 4.12 -2.75
CA VAL A 273 -5.99 3.82 -1.54
C VAL A 273 -6.02 4.97 -0.55
N ALA A 274 -5.07 5.91 -0.64
CA ALA A 274 -5.05 7.18 0.07
C ALA A 274 -4.31 8.26 -0.77
N PRO A 275 -4.23 9.52 -0.30
CA PRO A 275 -3.46 10.56 -1.00
C PRO A 275 -1.99 10.17 -1.23
N PRO A 276 -1.45 10.34 -2.45
CA PRO A 276 -0.05 10.04 -2.77
C PRO A 276 0.91 11.16 -2.33
N PHE A 277 2.21 10.95 -2.59
CA PHE A 277 3.33 11.90 -2.47
C PHE A 277 3.78 12.26 -1.06
N LYS A 278 3.17 11.66 -0.04
CA LYS A 278 3.73 11.64 1.31
C LYS A 278 5.09 10.93 1.34
N ARG A 279 5.90 11.28 2.34
CA ARG A 279 7.22 10.71 2.58
C ARG A 279 7.30 10.21 4.00
N ALA A 280 8.11 9.18 4.21
CA ALA A 280 8.50 8.67 5.51
C ALA A 280 10.03 8.64 5.58
N GLU A 281 10.57 8.98 6.75
CA GLU A 281 12.00 8.92 7.03
C GLU A 281 12.19 8.05 8.27
N PHE A 282 13.08 7.07 8.15
CA PHE A 282 13.35 6.12 9.20
C PHE A 282 14.77 5.57 9.10
N ASP A 283 15.20 4.99 10.20
CA ASP A 283 16.54 4.43 10.35
C ASP A 283 16.47 2.91 10.07
N ILE A 284 17.35 2.41 9.19
CA ILE A 284 17.58 0.98 9.01
C ILE A 284 18.91 0.64 9.70
N LEU A 285 18.84 -0.04 10.83
CA LEU A 285 19.99 -0.51 11.59
C LEU A 285 20.43 -1.89 11.06
N TYR A 286 21.74 -2.10 10.91
CA TYR A 286 22.25 -3.39 10.47
C TYR A 286 21.96 -4.47 11.51
N ASN A 287 21.49 -5.63 11.07
CA ASN A 287 21.05 -6.76 11.91
C ASN A 287 19.85 -6.51 12.83
N GLU A 288 19.22 -5.33 12.79
CA GLU A 288 18.00 -5.04 13.57
C GLU A 288 16.81 -4.65 12.67
N GLY A 289 17.08 -4.10 11.49
CA GLY A 289 16.03 -3.67 10.56
C GLY A 289 15.58 -2.24 10.79
N ILE A 290 14.30 -1.99 10.55
CA ILE A 290 13.71 -0.65 10.72
C ILE A 290 13.60 -0.35 12.23
N SER A 291 14.19 0.75 12.66
CA SER A 291 14.15 1.18 14.06
C SER A 291 12.82 1.88 14.37
N ARG A 292 11.87 1.11 14.90
CA ARG A 292 10.54 1.60 15.32
C ARG A 292 10.67 2.67 16.40
N GLU A 293 11.58 2.50 17.36
CA GLU A 293 11.80 3.47 18.43
C GLU A 293 12.36 4.79 17.89
N SER A 294 13.26 4.75 16.90
CA SER A 294 13.74 5.96 16.23
C SER A 294 12.59 6.75 15.59
N GLU A 295 11.63 6.07 14.96
CA GLU A 295 10.46 6.71 14.36
C GLU A 295 9.53 7.30 15.40
N ILE A 296 9.26 6.57 16.49
CA ILE A 296 8.47 7.07 17.62
C ILE A 296 9.10 8.35 18.17
N ILE A 297 10.43 8.39 18.35
CA ILE A 297 11.14 9.58 18.83
C ILE A 297 10.91 10.77 17.91
N ASN A 298 11.13 10.57 16.61
CA ASN A 298 11.00 11.63 15.62
C ASN A 298 9.56 12.18 15.56
N LEU A 299 8.57 11.29 15.48
CA LEU A 299 7.16 11.65 15.37
C LEU A 299 6.61 12.26 16.66
N ALA A 300 6.93 11.70 17.82
CA ALA A 300 6.51 12.25 19.11
C ALA A 300 7.12 13.64 19.36
N THR A 301 8.39 13.87 18.95
CA THR A 301 9.00 15.20 19.04
C THR A 301 8.31 16.19 18.10
N GLN A 302 7.98 15.76 16.88
CA GLN A 302 7.28 16.61 15.91
C GLN A 302 5.86 16.97 16.34
N LEU A 303 5.16 16.05 17.01
CA LEU A 303 3.79 16.25 17.51
C LEU A 303 3.73 16.91 18.89
N GLY A 304 4.88 17.13 19.55
CA GLY A 304 4.94 17.72 20.89
C GLY A 304 4.59 16.76 22.03
N PHE A 305 4.53 15.45 21.78
CA PHE A 305 4.41 14.44 22.84
C PHE A 305 5.72 14.21 23.60
N MET A 306 6.86 14.50 22.97
CA MET A 306 8.16 14.60 23.61
C MET A 306 8.76 15.98 23.40
N GLU A 307 9.42 16.50 24.43
CA GLU A 307 10.11 17.77 24.37
C GLU A 307 11.60 17.56 24.09
N LYS A 308 12.17 18.39 23.20
CA LYS A 308 13.59 18.41 22.91
C LYS A 308 14.20 19.76 23.28
N SER A 309 15.06 19.77 24.31
CA SER A 309 15.82 20.94 24.75
C SER A 309 17.30 20.77 24.44
N GLY A 310 17.73 21.30 23.29
CA GLY A 310 19.08 21.08 22.77
C GLY A 310 19.32 19.61 22.44
N ALA A 311 20.21 18.95 23.17
CA ALA A 311 20.48 17.52 23.05
C ALA A 311 19.62 16.65 23.97
N TRP A 312 18.89 17.24 24.93
CA TRP A 312 18.09 16.49 25.91
C TRP A 312 16.67 16.26 25.43
N TYR A 313 16.15 15.06 25.69
CA TYR A 313 14.77 14.68 25.46
C TYR A 313 14.06 14.48 26.80
N SER A 314 12.80 14.92 26.86
CA SER A 314 11.92 14.75 28.01
C SER A 314 10.57 14.20 27.59
N TYR A 315 9.98 13.36 28.44
CA TYR A 315 8.62 12.85 28.32
C TYR A 315 7.88 13.09 29.63
N GLN A 316 6.67 13.68 29.57
CA GLN A 316 5.87 14.03 30.77
C GLN A 316 6.66 14.83 31.84
N ASN A 317 7.49 15.78 31.40
CA ASN A 317 8.39 16.59 32.25
C ASN A 317 9.56 15.82 32.91
N GLU A 318 9.73 14.54 32.64
CA GLU A 318 10.91 13.77 33.08
C GLU A 318 11.96 13.70 31.98
N LYS A 319 13.24 13.89 32.33
CA LYS A 319 14.35 13.75 31.39
C LYS A 319 14.63 12.28 31.14
N ILE A 320 14.40 11.82 29.91
CA ILE A 320 14.54 10.41 29.52
C ILE A 320 15.92 10.10 28.91
N GLY A 321 16.63 11.09 28.36
CA GLY A 321 17.97 10.87 27.83
C GLY A 321 18.57 12.04 27.06
N GLN A 322 19.90 11.99 26.90
CA GLN A 322 20.65 12.93 26.07
C GLN A 322 21.03 12.27 24.74
N GLY A 323 20.58 12.85 23.63
CA GLY A 323 20.81 12.33 22.27
C GLY A 323 19.83 11.22 21.89
N LYS A 324 19.51 11.14 20.59
CA LYS A 324 18.51 10.20 20.04
C LYS A 324 18.80 8.74 20.41
N GLU A 325 20.07 8.35 20.42
CA GLU A 325 20.49 6.97 20.69
C GLU A 325 20.15 6.51 22.12
N ASN A 326 20.44 7.34 23.12
CA ASN A 326 20.14 7.00 24.52
C ASN A 326 18.63 6.93 24.76
N VAL A 327 17.86 7.80 24.10
CA VAL A 327 16.39 7.77 24.17
C VAL A 327 15.84 6.52 23.49
N ARG A 328 16.44 6.10 22.37
CA ARG A 328 16.07 4.85 21.69
C ARG A 328 16.27 3.65 22.61
N GLN A 329 17.40 3.59 23.30
CA GLN A 329 17.69 2.54 24.27
C GLN A 329 16.71 2.58 25.44
N TYR A 330 16.39 3.77 25.96
CA TYR A 330 15.38 3.94 26.99
C TYR A 330 14.00 3.40 26.57
N LEU A 331 13.54 3.68 25.35
CA LEU A 331 12.27 3.16 24.83
C LEU A 331 12.28 1.64 24.62
N LYS A 332 13.43 1.06 24.26
CA LYS A 332 13.59 -0.41 24.21
C LYS A 332 13.49 -1.06 25.58
N GLU A 333 13.98 -0.40 26.62
CA GLU A 333 13.91 -0.86 28.01
C GLU A 333 12.52 -0.65 28.64
N HIS A 334 11.73 0.29 28.10
CA HIS A 334 10.38 0.65 28.58
C HIS A 334 9.33 0.53 27.47
N PRO A 335 9.01 -0.70 27.01
CA PRO A 335 8.11 -0.93 25.88
C PRO A 335 6.70 -0.38 26.11
N GLU A 336 6.24 -0.28 27.35
CA GLU A 336 4.95 0.33 27.71
C GLU A 336 4.87 1.82 27.34
N ILE A 337 5.97 2.56 27.50
CA ILE A 337 6.05 3.98 27.11
C ILE A 337 6.06 4.09 25.58
N ALA A 338 6.86 3.25 24.91
CA ALA A 338 6.92 3.21 23.46
C ALA A 338 5.54 2.92 22.83
N GLN A 339 4.82 1.93 23.36
CA GLN A 339 3.46 1.60 22.92
C GLN A 339 2.47 2.74 23.16
N THR A 340 2.53 3.39 24.32
CA THR A 340 1.66 4.52 24.65
C THR A 340 1.88 5.68 23.68
N LEU A 341 3.14 6.06 23.43
CA LEU A 341 3.51 7.10 22.46
C LEU A 341 3.04 6.73 21.05
N GLU A 342 3.26 5.49 20.62
CA GLU A 342 2.82 5.04 19.30
C GLU A 342 1.30 5.11 19.14
N GLN A 343 0.53 4.70 20.15
CA GLN A 343 -0.93 4.80 20.11
C GLN A 343 -1.39 6.26 19.97
N GLN A 344 -0.76 7.18 20.70
CA GLN A 344 -1.03 8.62 20.59
C GLN A 344 -0.70 9.16 19.19
N ILE A 345 0.46 8.76 18.63
CA ILE A 345 0.88 9.14 17.27
C ILE A 345 -0.12 8.63 16.22
N ARG A 346 -0.51 7.35 16.31
CA ARG A 346 -1.49 6.75 15.39
C ARG A 346 -2.85 7.43 15.53
N ALA A 347 -3.29 7.77 16.74
CA ALA A 347 -4.54 8.47 16.97
C ALA A 347 -4.55 9.89 16.35
N GLU A 348 -3.44 10.61 16.41
CA GLU A 348 -3.37 11.96 15.83
C GLU A 348 -3.28 11.93 14.30
N LEU A 349 -2.59 10.92 13.73
CA LEU A 349 -2.21 10.92 12.31
C LEU A 349 -3.01 9.96 11.40
N LEU A 350 -3.61 8.88 11.94
CA LEU A 350 -4.41 7.91 11.16
C LEU A 350 -5.92 8.09 11.35
N THR A 351 -6.40 8.54 12.52
CA THR A 351 -7.85 8.63 12.79
C THR A 351 -8.53 9.93 12.35
N LYS A 352 -7.83 10.85 11.66
CA LYS A 352 -8.50 11.96 10.96
C LYS A 352 -9.20 11.42 9.71
N LYS A 353 -10.37 10.80 9.91
CA LYS A 353 -11.42 10.71 8.88
C LYS A 353 -11.56 12.11 8.28
N PRO A 354 -11.68 12.26 6.94
CA PRO A 354 -12.11 13.54 6.41
C PRO A 354 -13.42 13.87 7.11
N VAL A 355 -13.46 15.02 7.79
CA VAL A 355 -14.70 15.63 8.21
C VAL A 355 -15.52 15.70 6.93
N SER A 356 -16.51 14.82 6.80
CA SER A 356 -17.55 15.01 5.80
C SER A 356 -18.03 16.43 6.05
N ALA A 357 -17.83 17.32 5.10
CA ALA A 357 -18.39 18.65 5.16
C ALA A 357 -19.86 18.46 5.57
N LYS A 358 -20.17 18.93 6.78
CA LYS A 358 -21.53 18.91 7.30
C LYS A 358 -22.38 19.63 6.25
N ASN A 359 -23.21 18.87 5.53
CA ASN A 359 -24.41 19.41 4.93
C ASN A 359 -25.41 19.72 6.06
N GLU A 360 -25.05 20.63 6.97
CA GLU A 360 -25.95 21.14 8.02
C GLU A 360 -26.68 22.40 7.55
N GLN A 361 -26.96 22.54 6.24
CA GLN A 361 -27.75 23.66 5.71
C GLN A 361 -28.87 23.23 4.75
N LEU A 362 -29.19 21.94 4.65
CA LEU A 362 -30.31 21.46 3.83
C LEU A 362 -31.47 20.86 4.64
N ASP A 363 -31.29 20.58 5.93
CA ASP A 363 -32.35 20.01 6.77
C ASP A 363 -33.17 21.08 7.54
N GLU A 364 -32.72 22.34 7.63
CA GLU A 364 -33.51 23.44 8.21
C GLU A 364 -34.51 24.08 7.23
N PHE A 365 -34.48 23.73 5.94
CA PHE A 365 -35.43 24.26 4.95
C PHE A 365 -36.65 23.36 4.72
N VAL A 366 -36.66 22.13 5.25
CA VAL A 366 -37.76 21.18 5.05
C VAL A 366 -38.76 21.21 6.21
N GLU A 367 -38.35 21.59 7.43
CA GLU A 367 -39.29 21.73 8.57
C GLU A 367 -40.10 23.04 8.61
N GLN A 368 -39.83 24.01 7.72
CA GLN A 368 -40.63 25.26 7.61
C GLN A 368 -41.62 25.28 6.44
N MET A 369 -41.83 24.16 5.76
CA MET A 369 -42.87 24.05 4.71
C MET A 369 -44.07 23.17 5.09
N ASP A 370 -44.08 22.62 6.31
CA ASP A 370 -45.17 21.76 6.83
C ASP A 370 -45.94 22.38 8.03
N ASP A 371 -45.87 23.70 8.23
CA ASP A 371 -46.77 24.47 9.13
C ASP A 371 -47.56 25.56 8.39
#